data_AF-A0A1G1HWT0-F1
#
_entry.id   AF-A0A1G1HWT0-F1
#
_cell.length_a   1.000
_cell.length_b   1.000
_cell.length_c   1.000
_cell.angle_alpha   90.00
_cell.angle_beta   90.00
_cell.angle_gamma   90.00
#
_symmetry.space_group_name_H-M   'P 1'
#
loop_
_entity.id
_entity.type
_entity.pdbx_description
1 polymer ?
#
loop_
_entity_poly.entity_id
_entity_poly.type
_entity_poly.pdbx_seq_one_letter_code
_entity_poly.pdbx_strand_id
1 'polypeptide(L)' 'MAEDDAFRKGLALASRVGLELVAATVIGAGLGYALDRWLGTRPWLLVVGVVLGAAAGFFGIYRLVNTPP' A
#
# COMPACT_ATOMS: atom_id res chain seq x y z
N MET A 1 -24.11 13.00 18.15
CA MET A 1 -22.96 13.91 17.96
C MET A 1 -21.62 13.20 18.22
N ALA A 2 -21.32 12.65 19.41
CA ALA A 2 -20.07 11.89 19.63
C ALA A 2 -19.95 10.59 18.78
N GLU A 3 -21.09 9.92 18.53
CA GLU A 3 -21.15 8.71 17.71
C GLU A 3 -20.86 8.98 16.23
N ASP A 4 -21.33 10.12 15.71
CA ASP A 4 -21.08 10.57 14.33
C ASP A 4 -19.59 10.86 14.09
N ASP A 5 -18.90 11.43 15.08
CA ASP A 5 -17.47 11.74 15.00
C ASP A 5 -16.60 10.48 15.06
N ALA A 6 -16.96 9.50 15.89
CA ALA A 6 -16.28 8.22 15.96
C ALA A 6 -16.40 7.46 14.63
N PHE A 7 -17.59 7.45 14.03
CA PHE A 7 -17.81 6.87 12.71
C PHE A 7 -16.99 7.56 11.62
N ARG A 8 -17.01 8.90 11.57
CA ARG A 8 -16.21 9.69 10.61
C ARG A 8 -14.71 9.43 10.73
N LYS A 9 -14.19 9.34 11.96
CA LYS A 9 -12.78 9.00 12.23
C LYS A 9 -12.45 7.58 11.78
N GLY A 10 -13.31 6.62 12.06
CA GLY A 10 -13.17 5.24 11.59
C GLY A 10 -13.12 5.13 10.06
N LEU A 11 -14.02 5.85 9.38
CA LEU A 11 -14.06 5.90 7.92
C LEU A 11 -12.80 6.57 7.32
N ALA A 12 -12.34 7.67 7.92
CA ALA A 12 -11.12 8.35 7.48
C ALA A 12 -9.89 7.45 7.64
N LEU A 13 -9.77 6.74 8.77
CA LEU A 13 -8.68 5.79 9.00
C LEU A 13 -8.73 4.62 8.02
N ALA A 14 -9.89 3.99 7.84
CA ALA A 14 -10.06 2.88 6.91
C ALA A 14 -9.72 3.29 5.46
N SER A 15 -10.17 4.47 5.05
CA SER A 15 -9.87 5.02 3.72
C SER A 15 -8.37 5.26 3.54
N ARG A 16 -7.71 5.82 4.56
CA ARG A 16 -6.26 6.06 4.52
C ARG A 16 -5.46 4.75 4.43
N VAL A 17 -5.83 3.75 5.24
CA VAL A 17 -5.21 2.41 5.22
C VAL A 17 -5.39 1.75 3.86
N GLY A 18 -6.61 1.77 3.31
CA GLY A 18 -6.88 1.23 1.99
C GLY A 18 -6.08 1.92 0.89
N LEU A 19 -6.03 3.26 0.91
CA LEU A 19 -5.28 4.04 -0.07
C LEU A 19 -3.78 3.76 0.01
N GLU A 20 -3.24 3.58 1.21
CA GLU A 20 -1.81 3.28 1.42
C GLU A 20 -1.43 1.91 0.85
N LEU A 21 -2.26 0.88 1.03
CA LEU A 21 -2.04 -0.43 0.38
C LEU A 21 -2.11 -0.36 -1.13
N VAL A 22 -3.15 0.30 -1.66
CA VAL A 22 -3.35 0.41 -3.11
C VAL A 22 -2.20 1.21 -3.74
N ALA A 23 -1.84 2.35 -3.15
CA ALA A 23 -0.74 3.18 -3.64
C ALA A 23 0.60 2.43 -3.63
N ALA A 24 0.94 1.77 -2.52
CA ALA A 24 2.18 1.00 -2.41
C ALA A 24 2.23 -0.16 -3.42
N THR A 25 1.11 -0.87 -3.59
CA THR A 25 1.01 -1.98 -4.55
C THR A 25 1.13 -1.49 -5.99
N VAL A 26 0.44 -0.40 -6.36
CA VAL A 26 0.50 0.17 -7.71
C VAL A 26 1.91 0.67 -8.04
N ILE A 27 2.59 1.31 -7.09
CA ILE A 27 3.98 1.74 -7.26
C ILE A 27 4.90 0.52 -7.46
N GLY A 28 4.77 -0.51 -6.62
CA GLY A 28 5.55 -1.75 -6.74
C GLY A 28 5.31 -2.48 -8.06
N ALA A 29 4.06 -2.57 -8.49
CA ALA A 29 3.67 -3.15 -9.78
C ALA A 29 4.23 -2.35 -10.97
N GLY A 30 4.13 -1.02 -10.91
CA GLY A 30 4.65 -0.12 -11.94
C GLY A 30 6.17 -0.21 -12.09
N LEU A 31 6.89 -0.24 -10.97
CA LEU A 31 8.34 -0.46 -10.95
C LEU A 31 8.71 -1.85 -11.46
N GLY A 32 8.03 -2.90 -11.00
CA GLY A 32 8.25 -4.27 -11.45
C GLY A 32 8.02 -4.44 -12.96
N TYR A 33 6.98 -3.82 -13.50
CA TYR A 33 6.69 -3.81 -14.94
C TYR A 33 7.74 -3.04 -15.75
N ALA A 34 8.18 -1.88 -15.26
CA ALA A 34 9.22 -1.08 -15.91
C ALA A 34 10.55 -1.85 -15.96
N LEU A 35 10.93 -2.50 -14.85
CA LEU A 35 12.13 -3.33 -14.77
C LEU A 35 12.03 -4.56 -15.68
N ASP A 36 10.89 -5.26 -15.68
CA ASP A 36 10.64 -6.39 -16.57
C ASP A 36 10.74 -5.99 -18.06
N ARG A 37 10.36 -4.76 -18.43
CA ARG A 37 10.51 -4.24 -19.79
C ARG A 37 11.97 -3.93 -20.14
N TRP A 38 12.78 -3.53 -19.16
CA TRP A 38 14.17 -3.17 -19.37
C TRP A 38 15.09 -4.40 -19.41
N LEU A 39 14.83 -5.38 -18.54
CA LEU A 39 15.63 -6.60 -18.40
C LEU A 39 15.12 -7.77 -19.24
N GLY A 40 13.90 -7.66 -19.81
CA GLY A 40 13.29 -8.72 -20.62
C GLY A 40 12.79 -9.93 -19.80
N THR A 41 12.77 -9.85 -18.47
CA THR A 41 12.48 -10.95 -17.52
C THR A 41 10.99 -11.24 -17.32
N ARG A 42 10.13 -10.84 -18.26
CA ARG A 42 8.67 -10.86 -18.07
C ARG A 42 8.13 -12.28 -17.77
N PRO A 43 7.27 -12.46 -16.74
CA PRO A 43 6.69 -11.46 -15.83
C PRO A 43 7.25 -11.52 -14.39
N TRP A 44 8.51 -11.93 -14.20
CA TRP A 44 9.04 -12.26 -12.88
C TRP A 44 9.21 -11.04 -11.98
N LEU A 45 9.72 -9.91 -12.48
CA LEU A 45 9.92 -8.71 -11.66
C LEU A 45 8.62 -7.99 -11.37
N LEU A 46 7.60 -8.11 -12.24
CA LEU A 46 6.26 -7.62 -11.93
C LEU A 46 5.69 -8.36 -10.72
N VAL A 47 5.76 -9.70 -10.70
CA VAL A 47 5.24 -10.50 -9.57
C VAL A 47 5.96 -10.12 -8.28
N VAL A 48 7.29 -10.07 -8.30
CA VAL A 48 8.08 -9.65 -7.14
C VAL A 48 7.75 -8.21 -6.74
N GLY A 49 7.63 -7.29 -7.69
CA GLY A 49 7.28 -5.90 -7.45
C GLY A 49 5.92 -5.71 -6.81
N VAL A 50 4.90 -6.48 -7.21
CA VAL A 50 3.57 -6.49 -6.59
C VAL A 50 3.65 -6.99 -5.15
N VAL A 51 4.36 -8.11 -4.91
CA VAL A 51 4.52 -8.67 -3.56
C VAL A 51 5.26 -7.70 -2.64
N LEU A 52 6.34 -7.08 -3.13
CA LEU A 52 7.10 -6.08 -2.39
C LEU A 52 6.27 -4.81 -2.15
N GLY A 53 5.49 -4.36 -3.13
CA GLY A 53 4.57 -3.23 -2.98
C GLY A 53 3.51 -3.48 -1.92
N ALA A 54 2.90 -4.66 -1.91
CA ALA A 54 1.96 -5.07 -0.88
C ALA A 54 2.63 -5.12 0.50
N ALA A 55 3.82 -5.73 0.62
CA ALA A 55 4.58 -5.78 1.86
C ALA A 55 4.94 -4.39 2.39
N ALA A 56 5.36 -3.47 1.51
CA ALA A 56 5.64 -2.07 1.86
C ALA A 56 4.39 -1.34 2.35
N GLY A 57 3.24 -1.57 1.72
CA GLY A 57 1.95 -1.03 2.16
C GLY A 57 1.59 -1.51 3.57
N PHE A 58 1.72 -2.81 3.84
CA PHE A 58 1.51 -3.35 5.19
C PHE A 58 2.45 -2.71 6.19
N PHE A 59 3.73 -2.55 5.85
CA PHE A 59 4.72 -1.90 6.71
C PHE A 59 4.36 -0.44 7.04
N GLY A 60 3.82 0.30 6.06
CA GLY A 60 3.31 1.66 6.26
C GLY A 60 2.17 1.72 7.28
N ILE A 61 1.23 0.78 7.19
CA ILE A 61 0.13 0.64 8.17
C ILE A 61 0.66 0.27 9.54
N TYR A 62 1.55 -0.71 9.64
CA TYR A 62 2.15 -1.10 10.93
C TYR A 62 2.82 0.11 11.60
N ARG A 63 3.52 0.95 10.83
CA ARG A 63 4.11 2.18 11.34
C ARG A 63 3.04 3.19 11.76
N LEU A 64 1.97 3.34 10.97
CA LEU A 64 0.87 4.24 11.28
C LEU A 64 0.21 3.90 12.62
N VAL A 65 0.03 2.60 12.89
CA VAL A 65 -0.60 2.11 14.11
C VAL A 65 0.35 2.13 15.30
N ASN A 66 1.65 1.92 15.09
CA ASN A 66 2.64 1.81 16.17
C ASN A 66 3.40 3.12 16.48
N THR A 67 3.05 4.24 15.85
CA THR A 67 3.65 5.54 16.21
C THR A 67 2.93 6.06 17.47
N PRO A 68 3.62 6.19 18.63
CA PRO A 68 3.01 6.73 19.84
C PRO A 68 2.57 8.19 19.62
N PRO A 69 1.43 8.61 20.20
CA PRO A 69 0.85 9.95 20.00
C PRO A 69 1.73 11.07 20.56
#